data_AF-A0A2A7BJ65-F1
#
_entry.id   AF-A0A2A7BJ65-F1
#
_cell.length_a   1.000
_cell.length_b   1.000
_cell.length_c   1.000
_cell.angle_alpha   90.00
_cell.angle_beta   90.00
_cell.angle_gamma   90.00
#
_symmetry.space_group_name_H-M   'P 1'
#
loop_
_entity.id
_entity.type
_entity.pdbx_description
1 polymer ?
#
loop_
_entity_poly.entity_id
_entity_poly.type
_entity_poly.pdbx_seq_one_letter_code
_entity_poly.pdbx_strand_id
1 'polypeptide(L)' 'RELDLLPAKELGISTCMFQGNCNVANYSLSHYSEFFNVVIDREVIL' A
#
# COMPACT_ATOMS: atom_id res chain seq x y z
N ARG A 1 7.22 -7.40 3.96
CA ARG A 1 7.45 -7.56 5.43
C ARG A 1 7.52 -6.17 6.05
N GLU A 2 7.32 -6.01 7.36
CA GLU A 2 7.36 -4.68 8.00
C GLU A 2 8.64 -3.90 7.67
N LEU A 3 9.79 -4.58 7.68
CA LEU A 3 11.09 -4.02 7.33
C LEU A 3 11.13 -3.37 5.94
N ASP A 4 10.38 -3.91 4.96
CA ASP A 4 10.35 -3.39 3.59
C ASP A 4 9.43 -2.14 3.49
N LEU A 5 8.48 -2.02 4.42
CA LEU A 5 7.46 -0.97 4.41
C LEU A 5 7.88 0.27 5.21
N LEU A 6 8.69 0.10 6.26
CA LEU A 6 9.16 1.19 7.11
C LEU A 6 9.86 2.30 6.29
N PRO A 7 10.82 2.01 5.39
CA PRO A 7 11.51 3.06 4.64
C PRO A 7 10.56 3.87 3.74
N ALA A 8 9.63 3.20 3.06
CA ALA A 8 8.66 3.87 2.21
C ALA A 8 7.72 4.78 3.02
N LYS A 9 7.29 4.32 4.22
CA LYS A 9 6.46 5.11 5.14
C LYS A 9 7.19 6.35 5.65
N GLU A 10 8.48 6.23 6.00
CA GLU A 10 9.31 7.36 6.43
C GLU A 10 9.49 8.41 5.33
N LEU A 11 9.46 8.00 4.06
CA LEU A 11 9.50 8.89 2.90
C LEU A 11 8.12 9.45 2.50
N GLY A 12 7.06 9.14 3.24
CA GLY A 12 5.69 9.59 2.93
C GLY A 12 5.06 8.88 1.73
N ILE A 13 5.63 7.77 1.28
CA ILE A 13 5.09 6.94 0.20
C ILE A 13 4.01 6.03 0.77
N SER A 14 2.85 5.95 0.09
CA SER A 14 1.79 5.02 0.49
C SER A 14 2.25 3.57 0.34
N THR A 15 2.06 2.78 1.39
CA THR A 15 2.52 1.39 1.48
C THR A 15 1.36 0.41 1.43
N CYS A 16 1.57 -0.75 0.81
CA CYS A 16 0.57 -1.78 0.63
C CYS A 16 1.15 -3.15 0.99
N MET A 17 0.48 -3.92 1.85
CA MET A 17 0.81 -5.31 2.15
C MET A 17 -0.08 -6.24 1.33
N PHE A 18 0.49 -7.26 0.71
CA PHE A 18 -0.26 -8.27 -0.04
C PHE A 18 -0.25 -9.61 0.71
N GLN A 19 -1.43 -10.25 0.83
CA GLN A 19 -1.64 -11.52 1.54
C GLN A 19 -1.06 -11.54 2.96
N GLY A 20 -1.25 -10.44 3.69
CA GLY A 20 -0.80 -10.31 5.06
C GLY A 20 -1.39 -9.07 5.71
N ASN A 21 -1.17 -8.96 7.02
CA ASN A 21 -1.52 -7.77 7.77
C ASN A 21 -0.25 -7.18 8.38
N CYS A 22 -0.13 -5.85 8.35
CA CYS A 22 0.98 -5.13 8.93
C CYS A 22 0.54 -3.73 9.33
N ASN A 23 0.74 -3.38 10.61
CA ASN A 23 0.37 -2.08 11.16
C ASN A 23 1.11 -0.89 10.50
N VAL A 24 2.21 -1.17 9.79
CA VAL A 24 2.96 -0.16 9.05
C VAL A 24 2.30 0.15 7.71
N ALA A 25 1.62 -0.82 7.09
CA ALA A 25 0.99 -0.67 5.79
C ALA A 25 -0.22 0.27 5.84
N ASN A 26 -0.37 1.14 4.84
CA ASN A 26 -1.59 1.94 4.68
C ASN A 26 -2.78 1.10 4.20
N TYR A 27 -2.47 0.07 3.41
CA TYR A 27 -3.44 -0.85 2.84
C TYR A 27 -2.98 -2.29 3.01
N SER A 28 -3.92 -3.21 3.18
CA SER A 28 -3.66 -4.65 3.16
C SER A 28 -4.65 -5.30 2.21
N LEU A 29 -4.13 -6.04 1.22
CA LEU A 29 -4.91 -6.68 0.17
C LEU A 29 -4.88 -8.19 0.34
N SER A 30 -6.04 -8.83 0.22
CA SER A 30 -6.12 -10.30 0.22
C SER A 30 -5.96 -10.85 -1.19
N HIS A 31 -6.47 -10.12 -2.19
CA HIS A 31 -6.45 -10.50 -3.59
C HIS A 31 -5.90 -9.37 -4.46
N TYR A 32 -5.14 -9.73 -5.51
CA TYR A 32 -4.54 -8.73 -6.40
C TYR A 32 -5.61 -7.93 -7.15
N SER A 33 -6.78 -8.51 -7.40
CA SER A 33 -7.94 -7.84 -7.99
C SER A 33 -8.41 -6.60 -7.20
N GLU A 34 -8.06 -6.50 -5.92
CA GLU A 34 -8.39 -5.36 -5.06
C GLU A 34 -7.42 -4.18 -5.23
N PHE A 35 -6.28 -4.38 -5.91
CA PHE A 35 -5.22 -3.37 -6.01
C PHE A 35 -5.74 -2.03 -6.56
N PHE A 36 -6.49 -2.07 -7.66
CA PHE A 36 -7.01 -0.87 -8.30
C PHE A 36 -8.09 -0.15 -7.47
N ASN A 37 -8.79 -0.84 -6.57
CA ASN A 37 -9.72 -0.19 -5.65
C ASN A 37 -9.00 0.75 -4.67
N VAL A 38 -7.71 0.51 -4.44
CA VAL A 38 -6.87 1.25 -3.50
C VAL A 38 -6.06 2.34 -4.19
N VAL A 39 -5.53 2.10 -5.40
CA VAL A 39 -4.66 3.06 -6.10
C VAL A 39 -5.40 4.11 -6.94
N ILE A 40 -6.69 3.94 -7.21
CA ILE A 40 -7.46 4.86 -8.09
C ILE A 40 -7.83 6.18 -7.41
N ASP A 41 -7.64 6.34 -6.10
CA ASP A 41 -8.05 7.55 -5.36
C ASP A 41 -7.13 8.77 -5.56
N ARG A 42 -6.18 8.70 -6.50
CA ARG A 42 -5.39 9.86 -6.93
C ARG A 42 -5.76 10.19 -8.37
N GLU A 43 -6.42 11.33 -8.58
CA GLU A 43 -6.41 11.97 -9.90
C GLU A 43 -4.95 12.13 -10.32
N VAL A 44 -4.48 11.25 -11.20
CA VAL A 44 -3.26 11.48 -11.95
C VAL A 44 -3.65 12.48 -13.03
N ILE A 45 -3.48 13.76 -12.74
CA ILE A 45 -3.46 14.78 -13.79
C ILE A 45 -2.17 14.51 -14.58
N LEU A 46 -2.33 13.91 -15.77
CA LEU A 46 -1.28 13.76 -16.77
C LEU A 46 -0.97 15.10 -17.45
#